data_AF-A0A7G5C5H2-F1
#
_entry.id   AF-A0A7G5C5H2-F1
#
_cell.length_a   1.000
_cell.length_b   1.000
_cell.length_c   1.000
_cell.angle_alpha   90.00
_cell.angle_beta   90.00
_cell.angle_gamma   90.00
#
_symmetry.space_group_name_H-M   'P 1'
#
loop_
_entity.id
_entity.type
_entity.pdbx_description
1 polymer ?
#
loop_
_entity_poly.entity_id
_entity_poly.type
_entity_poly.pdbx_seq_one_letter_code
_entity_poly.pdbx_strand_id
1 'polypeptide(L)'
;MNRNQKREAFQKFRKLTPDQFWRQMNVLHSRAYGAAQKHYEEAMDIVLQPKQKAAVIAKAHQIRELWDGMREIETSETEAEFFRSVEAGDPG
;
A
#
# COMPACT_ATOMS: atom_id res chain seq x y z
N MET A 1 1.12 15.22 -10.40
CA MET A 1 -0.28 15.71 -10.35
C MET A 1 -0.33 17.20 -10.65
N ASN A 2 -1.19 17.61 -11.59
CA ASN A 2 -1.48 19.02 -11.87
C ASN A 2 -2.48 19.62 -10.85
N ARG A 3 -2.72 20.93 -10.91
CA ARG A 3 -3.58 21.65 -9.96
C ARG A 3 -5.03 21.12 -9.93
N ASN A 4 -5.58 20.75 -11.08
CA ASN A 4 -6.94 20.22 -11.18
C ASN A 4 -7.04 18.84 -10.53
N GLN A 5 -6.09 17.95 -10.80
CA GLN A 5 -6.01 16.62 -10.17
C GLN A 5 -5.87 16.70 -8.65
N LYS A 6 -5.07 17.65 -8.14
CA LYS A 6 -4.94 17.90 -6.69
C LYS A 6 -6.27 18.35 -6.08
N ARG A 7 -6.97 19.27 -6.75
CA ARG A 7 -8.29 19.75 -6.31
C ARG A 7 -9.34 18.63 -6.31
N GLU A 8 -9.39 17.81 -7.35
CA GLU A 8 -10.32 16.69 -7.46
C GLU A 8 -10.08 15.64 -6.38
N ALA A 9 -8.82 15.27 -6.15
CA ALA A 9 -8.46 14.35 -5.06
C ALA A 9 -8.92 14.90 -3.70
N PHE A 10 -8.63 16.18 -3.42
CA PHE A 10 -9.07 16.83 -2.19
C PHE A 10 -10.60 16.83 -2.02
N GLN A 11 -11.34 17.13 -3.10
CA GLN A 11 -12.81 17.11 -3.05
C GLN A 11 -13.37 15.70 -2.83
N LYS A 12 -12.71 14.65 -3.34
CA LYS A 12 -13.08 13.26 -3.05
C LYS A 12 -12.89 12.95 -1.56
N PHE A 13 -11.75 13.32 -0.97
CA PHE A 13 -11.49 13.11 0.45
C PHE A 13 -12.51 13.80 1.36
N ARG A 14 -12.89 15.03 1.03
CA ARG A 14 -13.85 15.80 1.83
C ARG A 14 -15.27 15.21 1.86
N LYS A 15 -15.61 14.34 0.91
CA LYS A 15 -16.94 13.72 0.80
C LYS A 15 -17.02 12.35 1.48
N LEU A 16 -15.91 11.85 2.02
CA LEU A 16 -15.87 10.54 2.68
C LEU A 16 -16.49 10.61 4.07
N THR A 17 -17.18 9.55 4.48
CA THR A 17 -17.48 9.32 5.91
C THR A 17 -16.18 9.04 6.67
N PRO A 18 -16.16 9.15 8.01
CA PRO A 18 -14.98 8.82 8.81
C PRO A 18 -14.41 7.42 8.51
N ASP A 19 -15.26 6.40 8.40
CA ASP A 19 -14.81 5.03 8.09
C ASP A 19 -14.20 4.91 6.70
N GLN A 20 -14.83 5.53 5.70
CA GLN A 20 -14.31 5.55 4.33
C GLN A 20 -12.98 6.31 4.25
N PHE A 21 -12.85 7.39 5.01
CA PHE A 21 -11.61 8.14 5.11
C PHE A 21 -10.47 7.28 5.65
N TRP A 22 -10.69 6.60 6.78
CA TRP A 22 -9.65 5.76 7.39
C TRP A 22 -9.29 4.55 6.53
N ARG A 23 -10.26 3.91 5.86
CA ARG A 23 -9.98 2.87 4.86
C ARG A 23 -9.10 3.41 3.73
N GLN A 24 -9.43 4.59 3.20
CA GLN A 24 -8.65 5.20 2.14
C GLN A 24 -7.22 5.58 2.60
N MET A 25 -7.04 6.00 3.85
CA MET A 25 -5.72 6.24 4.45
C MET A 25 -4.92 4.95 4.58
N ASN A 26 -5.53 3.85 5.02
CA ASN A 26 -4.85 2.56 5.07
C ASN A 26 -4.33 2.15 3.70
N VAL A 27 -5.15 2.27 2.64
CA VAL A 27 -4.71 1.98 1.27
C VAL A 27 -3.53 2.86 0.85
N LEU A 28 -3.57 4.17 1.14
CA LEU A 28 -2.47 5.07 0.79
C LEU A 28 -1.19 4.76 1.56
N HIS A 29 -1.29 4.48 2.86
CA HIS A 29 -0.14 4.10 3.68
C HIS A 29 0.47 2.78 3.23
N SER A 30 -0.34 1.75 2.94
CA SER A 30 0.15 0.47 2.43
C SER A 30 0.86 0.63 1.09
N ARG A 31 0.32 1.45 0.18
CA ARG A 31 0.98 1.75 -1.11
C ARG A 31 2.30 2.49 -0.92
N ALA A 32 2.32 3.49 -0.05
CA ALA A 32 3.54 4.26 0.25
C ALA A 32 4.61 3.37 0.86
N TYR A 33 4.23 2.49 1.78
CA TYR A 33 5.13 1.52 2.39
C TYR A 33 5.69 0.54 1.37
N GLY A 34 4.84 -0.08 0.54
CA GLY A 34 5.28 -1.00 -0.50
C GLY A 34 6.21 -0.33 -1.53
N ALA A 35 5.94 0.92 -1.90
CA ALA A 35 6.83 1.69 -2.77
C ALA A 35 8.18 1.98 -2.10
N ALA A 36 8.19 2.32 -0.80
CA ALA A 36 9.43 2.54 -0.06
C ALA A 36 10.26 1.25 0.03
N GLN A 37 9.63 0.12 0.35
CA GLN A 37 10.29 -1.19 0.38
C GLN A 37 10.95 -1.50 -0.97
N LYS A 38 10.21 -1.33 -2.07
CA LYS A 38 10.74 -1.53 -3.42
C LYS A 38 11.97 -0.65 -3.69
N HIS A 39 11.89 0.65 -3.43
CA HIS A 39 13.01 1.56 -3.67
C HIS A 39 14.24 1.19 -2.82
N TYR A 40 14.04 0.77 -1.57
CA TYR A 40 15.15 0.32 -0.73
C TYR A 40 15.73 -1.00 -1.22
N GLU A 41 14.91 -1.95 -1.67
CA GLU A 41 15.40 -3.20 -2.28
C GLU A 41 16.23 -2.93 -3.54
N GLU A 42 15.75 -2.05 -4.43
CA GLU A 42 16.48 -1.63 -5.63
C GLU A 42 17.80 -0.93 -5.28
N ALA A 43 17.79 -0.02 -4.31
CA ALA A 43 19.00 0.65 -3.85
C ALA A 43 20.00 -0.35 -3.22
N MET A 44 19.51 -1.33 -2.45
CA MET A 44 20.34 -2.38 -1.88
C MET A 44 20.96 -3.26 -2.95
N ASP A 45 20.24 -3.59 -4.03
CA ASP A 45 20.80 -4.36 -5.15
C ASP A 45 21.94 -3.64 -5.86
N ILE A 46 21.92 -2.31 -5.89
CA ILE A 46 22.97 -1.49 -6.51
C ILE A 46 24.19 -1.38 -5.59
N VAL A 47 23.98 -1.17 -4.30
CA VAL A 47 25.04 -0.73 -3.37
C VAL A 47 25.65 -1.89 -2.58
N LEU A 48 24.91 -2.97 -2.35
CA LEU A 48 25.31 -4.04 -1.44
C LEU A 48 25.62 -5.35 -2.16
N GLN A 49 26.49 -6.15 -1.55
CA GLN A 49 26.66 -7.55 -1.96
C GLN A 49 25.43 -8.38 -1.55
N PRO A 50 25.10 -9.48 -2.26
CA PRO A 50 23.90 -10.28 -1.98
C PRO A 50 23.75 -10.72 -0.53
N LYS A 51 24.86 -11.12 0.13
CA LYS A 51 24.86 -11.52 1.54
C LYS A 51 24.52 -10.36 2.49
N GLN A 52 24.96 -9.15 2.18
CA GLN A 52 24.67 -7.95 2.97
C GLN A 52 23.21 -7.54 2.78
N LYS A 53 22.69 -7.55 1.54
CA LYS A 53 21.28 -7.31 1.25
C LYS A 53 20.39 -8.27 2.04
N ALA A 54 20.68 -9.57 2.02
CA ALA A 54 19.92 -10.57 2.76
C ALA A 54 19.92 -10.31 4.28
N ALA A 55 21.06 -9.91 4.85
CA ALA A 55 21.16 -9.56 6.27
C ALA A 55 20.34 -8.30 6.63
N VAL A 56 20.34 -7.29 5.77
CA VAL A 56 19.53 -6.06 5.96
C VAL A 56 18.04 -6.37 5.87
N ILE A 57 17.61 -7.13 4.87
CA ILE A 57 16.20 -7.55 4.72
C ILE A 57 15.75 -8.33 5.95
N ALA A 58 16.51 -9.34 6.38
CA ALA A 58 16.18 -10.12 7.58
C ALA A 58 16.07 -9.23 8.83
N LYS A 59 16.95 -8.23 8.97
CA LYS A 59 16.89 -7.28 10.09
C LYS A 59 15.66 -6.37 9.98
N ALA A 60 15.32 -5.89 8.79
CA ALA A 60 14.14 -5.06 8.56
C ALA A 60 12.84 -5.79 8.94
N HIS A 61 12.70 -7.07 8.55
CA HIS A 61 11.57 -7.91 8.98
C HIS A 61 11.54 -8.06 10.50
N GLN A 62 12.68 -8.29 11.13
CA GLN A 62 12.77 -8.43 12.59
C GLN A 62 12.33 -7.14 13.32
N ILE A 63 12.78 -5.97 12.87
CA ILE A 63 12.39 -4.68 13.44
C ILE A 63 10.88 -4.50 13.30
N ARG A 64 10.38 -4.67 12.07
CA ARG A 64 8.96 -4.51 11.74
C ARG A 64 8.06 -5.39 12.61
N GLU A 65 8.40 -6.66 12.76
CA GLU A 65 7.52 -7.63 13.42
C GLU A 65 7.70 -7.68 14.94
N LEU A 66 8.94 -7.62 15.43
CA LEU A 66 9.24 -7.80 16.84
C LEU A 66 9.27 -6.48 17.62
N TRP A 67 9.68 -5.38 16.99
CA TRP A 67 9.84 -4.09 17.68
C TRP A 67 8.64 -3.19 17.46
N ASP A 68 8.17 -3.10 16.22
CA ASP A 68 7.03 -2.24 15.88
C ASP A 68 5.68 -2.96 15.98
N GLY A 69 5.68 -4.29 16.15
CA GLY A 69 4.47 -5.11 16.24
C GLY A 69 3.65 -5.13 14.93
N MET A 70 4.23 -4.66 13.83
CA MET A 70 3.60 -4.61 12.52
C MET A 70 3.81 -5.94 11.80
N ARG A 71 3.02 -6.96 12.16
CA ARG A 71 3.01 -8.19 11.37
C ARG A 71 2.62 -7.87 9.93
N GLU A 72 3.27 -8.53 8.99
CA GLU A 72 2.84 -8.53 7.60
C GLU A 72 1.43 -9.10 7.57
N ILE A 73 0.44 -8.21 7.46
CA ILE A 73 -0.89 -8.63 7.05
C ILE A 73 -0.70 -8.95 5.57
N GLU A 74 -0.74 -10.24 5.27
CA GLU A 74 -0.70 -10.76 3.92
C GLU A 74 -1.71 -9.96 3.09
N THR A 75 -1.26 -9.31 2.02
CA THR A 75 -2.14 -8.50 1.14
C THR A 75 -3.25 -9.32 0.48
N SER A 76 -3.27 -10.65 0.66
CA SER A 76 -4.42 -11.52 0.40
C SER A 76 -5.67 -11.09 1.21
N GLU A 77 -5.51 -10.50 2.40
CA GLU A 77 -6.64 -9.88 3.13
C GLU A 77 -7.06 -8.51 2.55
N THR A 78 -6.27 -7.96 1.62
CA THR A 78 -6.62 -6.74 0.88
C THR A 78 -7.36 -7.05 -0.43
N GLU A 79 -7.62 -8.33 -0.76
CA GLU A 79 -8.43 -8.76 -1.93
C GLU A 79 -9.94 -8.69 -1.70
N ALA A 80 -10.42 -8.28 -0.52
CA ALA A 80 -11.86 -8.14 -0.26
C ALA A 80 -12.47 -6.80 -0.71
N GLU A 81 -11.73 -5.93 -1.41
CA GLU A 81 -12.31 -4.71 -2.02
C GLU A 81 -12.83 -4.98 -3.44
N PHE A 82 -13.99 -5.63 -3.48
CA PHE A 82 -15.06 -5.51 -4.48
C PHE A 82 -14.68 -5.63 -5.98
N PHE A 83 -14.63 -6.87 -6.48
CA PHE A 83 -15.07 -7.12 -7.86
C PHE A 83 -16.59 -6.94 -7.93
N ARG A 84 -17.06 -5.79 -8.45
CA ARG A 84 -18.43 -5.71 -8.96
C ARG A 84 -18.46 -6.48 -10.28
N SER A 85 -18.95 -7.72 -10.25
CA SER A 85 -19.39 -8.43 -11.45
C SER A 85 -20.40 -7.54 -12.16
N VAL A 86 -20.07 -7.11 -13.38
CA VAL A 86 -21.05 -6.48 -14.25
C VAL A 86 -21.93 -7.62 -14.75
N GLU A 87 -23.02 -7.91 -14.06
CA GLU A 87 -24.09 -8.70 -14.66
C GLU A 87 -24.64 -7.91 -15.85
N ALA A 88 -24.61 -8.56 -17.00
CA ALA A 88 -25.10 -8.05 -18.27
C ALA A 88 -26.57 -7.64 -18.11
N GLY A 89 -26.89 -6.41 -18.50
CA GLY A 89 -28.26 -5.94 -18.57
C GLY A 89 -29.06 -6.76 -19.58
N ASP A 90 -30.13 -7.37 -19.09
CA ASP A 90 -31.24 -7.88 -19.90
C ASP A 90 -32.12 -6.68 -20.33
N PRO A 91 -32.41 -6.47 -21.63
CA PRO A 91 -33.17 -5.32 -22.10
C PRO A 91 -34.66 -5.64 -22.07
N GLY A 92 -35.40 -4.93 -21.21
CA GLY A 92 -36.86 -4.81 -21.29
C GLY A 92 -37.29 -3.66 -22.19
#